data_AF-A0A354SAE5-F1
#
_entry.id   AF-A0A354SAE5-F1
#
_cell.length_a   1.000
_cell.length_b   1.000
_cell.length_c   1.000
_cell.angle_alpha   90.00
_cell.angle_beta   90.00
_cell.angle_gamma   90.00
#
_symmetry.space_group_name_H-M   'P 1'
#
loop_
_entity.id
_entity.type
_entity.pdbx_description
1 polymer ?
#
loop_
_entity_poly.entity_id
_entity_poly.type
_entity_poly.pdbx_seq_one_letter_code
_entity_poly.pdbx_strand_id
1 'polypeptide(L)'
;MTTSRVKKIAAVAAFAAIPALGLIGTSPASAVPNAALQQVGVPAVGGCDAVFNAASNWAGVAYGGWGLSWAQWINNGAGGQVCSRLLVFDASAVDWYAR
;
A
#
# COMPACT_ATOMS: atom_id res chain seq x y z
N MET A 1 -8.97 34.75 -47.82
CA MET A 1 -8.25 33.58 -48.38
C MET A 1 -6.80 33.66 -47.91
N THR A 2 -6.44 32.98 -46.83
CA THR A 2 -5.04 32.93 -46.39
C THR A 2 -4.75 31.57 -45.78
N THR A 3 -3.70 30.97 -46.32
CA THR A 3 -3.45 29.53 -46.40
C THR A 3 -2.80 28.98 -45.13
N SER A 4 -3.31 27.83 -44.69
CA SER A 4 -2.79 27.00 -43.61
C SER A 4 -1.31 26.64 -43.83
N ARG A 5 -0.45 26.87 -42.83
CA ARG A 5 0.91 26.31 -42.76
C ARG A 5 0.98 25.30 -41.61
N VAL A 6 0.60 24.05 -41.91
CA VAL A 6 0.87 22.90 -41.04
C VAL A 6 2.38 22.66 -41.03
N LYS A 7 3.03 22.92 -39.89
CA LYS A 7 4.45 22.62 -39.68
C LYS A 7 4.59 21.09 -39.64
N LYS A 8 5.14 20.50 -40.71
CA LYS A 8 5.47 19.08 -40.77
C LYS A 8 6.51 18.77 -39.68
N ILE A 9 6.08 18.18 -38.58
CA ILE A 9 6.98 17.59 -37.59
C ILE A 9 7.41 16.26 -38.19
N ALA A 10 8.65 16.19 -38.68
CA ALA A 10 9.24 14.95 -39.13
C ALA A 10 9.39 14.01 -37.92
N ALA A 11 8.64 12.91 -37.91
CA ALA A 11 8.86 11.83 -36.98
C ALA A 11 10.16 11.12 -37.38
N VAL A 12 11.22 11.31 -36.58
CA VAL A 12 12.43 10.48 -36.70
C VAL A 12 12.13 9.17 -35.99
N ALA A 13 11.63 8.20 -36.77
CA ALA A 13 11.45 6.83 -36.32
C ALA A 13 12.79 6.10 -36.43
N ALA A 14 13.56 6.08 -35.35
CA ALA A 14 14.65 5.12 -35.19
C ALA A 14 14.09 3.87 -34.49
N PHE A 15 13.48 2.97 -35.26
CA PHE A 15 13.13 1.64 -34.77
C PHE A 15 14.39 0.76 -34.79
N ALA A 16 15.08 0.70 -33.65
CA ALA A 16 15.99 -0.40 -33.39
C ALA A 16 15.16 -1.67 -33.18
N ALA A 17 15.37 -2.69 -34.00
CA ALA A 17 14.76 -4.00 -33.84
C ALA A 17 15.30 -4.66 -32.57
N ILE A 18 14.50 -4.68 -31.50
CA ILE A 18 14.78 -5.46 -30.30
C ILE A 18 14.25 -6.87 -30.56
N PRO A 19 15.07 -7.93 -30.39
CA PRO A 19 14.61 -9.31 -30.59
C PRO A 19 13.43 -9.58 -29.64
N ALA A 20 12.38 -10.21 -30.19
CA ALA A 20 11.16 -10.57 -29.48
C ALA A 20 11.46 -11.60 -28.35
N LEU A 21 11.91 -11.10 -27.21
CA LEU A 21 11.81 -11.79 -25.94
C LEU A 21 10.44 -11.45 -25.36
N GLY A 22 9.63 -12.50 -25.17
CA GLY A 22 8.19 -12.44 -25.02
C GLY A 22 7.68 -11.33 -24.11
N LEU A 23 6.78 -10.52 -24.67
CA LEU A 23 5.86 -9.70 -23.89
C LEU A 23 4.93 -10.67 -23.17
N ILE A 24 5.30 -11.06 -21.95
CA ILE A 24 4.32 -11.53 -20.98
C ILE A 24 3.35 -10.38 -20.77
N GLY A 25 2.18 -10.46 -21.39
CA GLY A 25 1.08 -9.58 -21.11
C GLY A 25 0.77 -9.70 -19.62
N THR A 26 1.09 -8.67 -18.84
CA THR A 26 0.53 -8.56 -17.50
C THR A 26 -0.97 -8.33 -17.71
N SER A 27 -1.75 -9.39 -17.54
CA SER A 27 -3.19 -9.24 -17.40
C SER A 27 -3.42 -8.22 -16.28
N PRO A 28 -4.31 -7.23 -16.42
CA PRO A 28 -4.69 -6.41 -15.29
C PRO A 28 -5.41 -7.33 -14.30
N ALA A 29 -4.66 -7.90 -13.36
CA ALA A 29 -5.26 -8.43 -12.15
C ALA A 29 -6.09 -7.28 -11.58
N SER A 30 -7.37 -7.53 -11.30
CA SER A 30 -8.16 -6.58 -10.51
C SER A 30 -7.36 -6.32 -9.24
N ALA A 31 -6.77 -5.12 -9.15
CA ALA A 31 -5.77 -4.82 -8.14
C ALA A 31 -6.50 -4.64 -6.80
N VAL A 32 -6.64 -5.73 -6.06
CA VAL A 32 -7.08 -5.67 -4.67
C VAL A 32 -5.92 -5.05 -3.88
N PRO A 33 -6.17 -4.03 -3.02
CA PRO A 33 -5.14 -3.48 -2.16
C PRO A 33 -4.43 -4.57 -1.35
N ASN A 34 -3.11 -4.46 -1.24
CA ASN A 34 -2.33 -5.35 -0.39
C ASN A 34 -2.72 -5.16 1.08
N ALA A 35 -2.65 -6.24 1.86
CA ALA A 35 -2.82 -6.15 3.30
C ALA A 35 -1.80 -5.19 3.91
N ALA A 36 -2.22 -4.43 4.91
CA ALA A 36 -1.42 -3.39 5.52
C ALA A 36 -1.13 -3.70 6.98
N LEU A 37 0.16 -3.89 7.29
CA LEU A 37 0.63 -4.09 8.65
C LEU A 37 0.69 -2.74 9.36
N GLN A 38 0.09 -2.67 10.53
CA GLN A 38 0.25 -1.54 11.44
C GLN A 38 0.95 -2.00 12.70
N GLN A 39 1.86 -1.18 13.21
CA GLN A 39 2.56 -1.42 14.46
C GLN A 39 2.69 -0.13 15.26
N VAL A 40 2.55 -0.24 16.57
CA VAL A 40 2.80 0.83 17.54
C VAL A 40 3.50 0.27 18.77
N GLY A 41 4.17 1.12 19.55
CA GLY A 41 4.69 0.70 20.85
C GLY A 41 3.56 0.27 21.78
N VAL A 42 3.83 -0.70 22.66
CA VAL A 42 2.85 -1.10 23.67
C VAL A 42 2.56 0.08 24.61
N PRO A 43 1.29 0.49 24.76
CA PRO A 43 0.91 1.55 25.70
C PRO A 43 1.34 1.20 27.13
N ALA A 44 1.78 2.21 27.89
CA ALA A 44 2.21 2.03 29.27
C ALA A 44 1.09 1.51 30.20
N VAL A 45 -0.18 1.77 29.83
CA VAL A 45 -1.36 1.34 30.57
C VAL A 45 -2.34 0.69 29.59
N GLY A 46 -2.93 -0.44 29.97
CA GLY A 46 -4.00 -1.09 29.23
C GLY A 46 -3.57 -1.95 28.03
N GLY A 47 -2.26 -2.05 27.73
CA GLY A 47 -1.74 -2.98 26.73
C GLY A 47 -2.27 -2.73 25.32
N CYS A 48 -2.36 -3.78 24.51
CA CYS A 48 -2.76 -3.64 23.10
C CYS A 48 -4.23 -3.30 22.88
N ASP A 49 -5.10 -3.65 23.83
CA ASP A 49 -6.51 -3.26 23.79
C ASP A 49 -6.69 -1.74 23.98
N ALA A 50 -5.73 -1.08 24.63
CA ALA A 50 -5.72 0.36 24.83
C ALA A 50 -5.07 1.14 23.67
N VAL A 51 -4.74 0.49 22.55
CA VAL A 51 -4.28 1.21 21.35
C VAL A 51 -5.45 1.96 20.73
N PHE A 52 -5.59 3.21 21.15
CA PHE A 52 -6.60 4.13 20.66
C PHE A 52 -5.92 5.39 20.10
N ASN A 53 -5.69 5.39 18.80
CA ASN A 53 -4.99 6.45 18.10
C ASN A 53 -5.84 6.85 16.87
N ALA A 54 -6.21 8.12 16.75
CA ALA A 54 -7.00 8.60 15.61
C ALA A 54 -6.32 8.38 14.25
N ALA A 55 -4.98 8.49 14.19
CA ALA A 55 -4.18 8.13 13.01
C ALA A 55 -4.12 6.61 12.74
N SER A 56 -4.46 5.76 13.72
CA SER A 56 -4.56 4.32 13.48
C SER A 56 -5.89 3.91 12.84
N ASN A 57 -6.94 4.75 12.87
CA ASN A 57 -8.21 4.54 12.15
C ASN A 57 -8.18 5.10 10.72
N TRP A 58 -7.11 4.80 9.99
CA TRP A 58 -7.14 5.02 8.55
C TRP A 58 -8.13 4.03 7.91
N ALA A 59 -8.87 4.49 6.90
CA ALA A 59 -9.95 3.77 6.22
C ALA A 59 -11.21 3.43 7.06
N GLY A 60 -11.41 4.04 8.22
CA GLY A 60 -12.67 3.87 8.99
C GLY A 60 -12.80 2.54 9.74
N VAL A 61 -11.75 1.71 9.74
CA VAL A 61 -11.73 0.43 10.45
C VAL A 61 -11.90 0.64 11.95
N ALA A 62 -12.74 -0.18 12.58
CA ALA A 62 -12.97 -0.12 14.02
C ALA A 62 -11.67 -0.24 14.83
N TYR A 63 -11.69 0.38 16.01
CA TYR A 63 -10.61 0.23 16.99
C TYR A 63 -10.50 -1.24 17.44
N GLY A 64 -9.27 -1.73 17.61
CA GLY A 64 -9.01 -3.10 18.04
C GLY A 64 -8.31 -3.96 16.99
N GLY A 65 -8.30 -5.28 17.23
CA GLY A 65 -7.55 -6.26 16.46
C GLY A 65 -6.03 -6.21 16.70
N TRP A 66 -5.60 -5.54 17.78
CA TRP A 66 -4.20 -5.40 18.11
C TRP A 66 -3.72 -6.57 18.96
N GLY A 67 -2.67 -7.25 18.50
CA GLY A 67 -1.99 -8.32 19.22
C GLY A 67 -0.59 -7.91 19.66
N LEU A 68 -0.13 -8.48 20.77
CA LEU A 68 1.27 -8.35 21.20
C LEU A 68 2.19 -9.06 20.20
N SER A 69 3.25 -8.36 19.81
CA SER A 69 4.32 -8.87 18.95
C SER A 69 5.65 -8.23 19.35
N TRP A 70 6.68 -8.47 18.54
CA TRP A 70 7.99 -7.86 18.68
C TRP A 70 8.40 -7.19 17.38
N ALA A 71 9.05 -6.04 17.46
CA ALA A 71 9.66 -5.42 16.30
C ALA A 71 11.00 -4.79 16.66
N GLN A 72 11.92 -4.77 15.70
CA GLN A 72 13.27 -4.25 15.92
C GLN A 72 13.30 -2.73 16.03
N TRP A 73 12.42 -2.04 15.31
CA TRP A 73 12.47 -0.57 15.19
C TRP A 73 12.24 0.16 16.53
N ILE A 74 11.59 -0.49 17.49
CA ILE A 74 11.31 0.16 18.77
C ILE A 74 12.57 0.28 19.63
N ASN A 75 12.53 1.18 20.62
CA ASN A 75 13.63 1.40 21.56
C ASN A 75 14.96 1.71 20.85
N ASN A 76 14.94 2.62 19.89
CA ASN A 76 16.12 3.01 19.10
C ASN A 76 16.78 1.85 18.36
N GLY A 77 16.00 0.88 17.86
CA GLY A 77 16.53 -0.27 17.13
C GLY A 77 16.96 -1.45 18.01
N ALA A 78 16.93 -1.31 19.34
CA ALA A 78 17.19 -2.42 20.26
C ALA A 78 16.06 -3.46 20.25
N GLY A 79 14.90 -3.07 19.72
CA GLY A 79 13.72 -3.88 19.66
C GLY A 79 12.98 -3.96 20.98
N GLY A 80 11.82 -4.61 20.93
CA GLY A 80 10.92 -4.69 22.06
C GLY A 80 9.52 -5.06 21.64
N GLN A 81 8.64 -5.12 22.65
CA GLN A 81 7.24 -5.43 22.44
C GLN A 81 6.54 -4.27 21.70
N VAL A 82 5.70 -4.65 20.76
CA VAL A 82 4.84 -3.75 19.99
C VAL A 82 3.45 -4.34 19.92
N CYS A 83 2.45 -3.50 19.73
CA CYS A 83 1.14 -3.93 19.32
C CYS A 83 1.10 -3.92 17.79
N SER A 84 0.73 -5.04 17.18
CA SER A 84 0.62 -5.20 15.73
C SER A 84 -0.80 -5.60 15.35
N ARG A 85 -1.26 -5.14 14.19
CA ARG A 85 -2.48 -5.65 13.55
C ARG A 85 -2.31 -5.68 12.04
N LEU A 86 -3.06 -6.55 11.37
CA LEU A 86 -3.10 -6.59 9.92
C LEU A 86 -4.46 -6.09 9.44
N LEU A 87 -4.46 -5.07 8.58
CA LEU A 87 -5.66 -4.68 7.86
C LEU A 87 -5.72 -5.41 6.52
N VAL A 88 -6.85 -6.05 6.27
CA VAL A 88 -7.11 -6.80 5.04
C VAL A 88 -8.29 -6.14 4.33
N PHE A 89 -8.18 -5.96 3.02
CA PHE A 89 -9.26 -5.42 2.21
C PHE A 89 -10.21 -6.54 1.76
N ASP A 90 -11.49 -6.41 2.06
CA ASP A 90 -12.55 -7.25 1.51
C ASP A 90 -13.12 -6.58 0.25
N ALA A 91 -12.84 -7.19 -0.91
CA ALA A 91 -13.30 -6.67 -2.20
C ALA A 91 -14.83 -6.78 -2.39
N SER A 92 -15.50 -7.65 -1.64
CA SER A 92 -16.95 -7.85 -1.69
C SER A 92 -17.69 -6.77 -0.92
N ALA A 93 -17.14 -6.37 0.24
CA ALA A 93 -17.66 -5.28 1.06
C ALA A 93 -17.14 -3.90 0.62
N VAL A 94 -16.08 -3.86 -0.20
CA VAL A 94 -15.34 -2.64 -0.56
C VAL A 94 -14.87 -1.90 0.70
N ASP A 95 -14.38 -2.66 1.68
CA ASP A 95 -14.01 -2.15 3.00
C ASP A 95 -12.78 -2.85 3.58
N TRP A 96 -12.18 -2.25 4.60
CA TRP A 96 -11.05 -2.81 5.35
C TRP A 96 -11.51 -3.39 6.68
N TYR A 97 -10.92 -4.51 7.09
CA TYR A 97 -11.14 -5.07 8.43
C TYR A 97 -9.82 -5.50 9.09
N ALA A 98 -9.82 -5.50 10.42
CA ALA A 98 -8.68 -5.97 11.21
C ALA A 98 -8.73 -7.50 11.38
N ARG A 99 -7.57 -8.13 11.21
CA ARG A 99 -7.29 -9.54 11.45
C ARG A 99 -6.46 -9.73 12.73
#